data_AF-A0A9P0LD02-F1
#
_entry.id   AF-A0A9P0LD02-F1
#
_cell.length_a   1.000
_cell.length_b   1.000
_cell.length_c   1.000
_cell.angle_alpha   90.00
_cell.angle_beta   90.00
_cell.angle_gamma   90.00
#
_symmetry.space_group_name_H-M   'P 1'
#
loop_
_entity.id
_entity.type
_entity.pdbx_description
1 polymer ?
#
loop_
_entity_poly.entity_id
_entity_poly.type
_entity_poly.pdbx_seq_one_letter_code
_entity_poly.pdbx_strand_id
1 'polypeptide(L)'
;MSFSVEVFHNRIIFLGINANAPHSDMQKMLLVVCPLLGHTVRKTVFENTSCLPPEMKSYVNKLQSGDPELFRYTSSFCVQDPFDLSHNLSKAWTSATVNKFKALCNLSVQHLDTL
;
A
#
# COMPACT_ATOMS: atom_id res chain seq x y z
N MET A 1 6.64 -8.25 15.73
CA MET A 1 5.20 -7.96 15.55
C MET A 1 4.96 -7.66 14.08
N SER A 2 4.22 -8.55 13.43
CA SER A 2 4.05 -8.61 11.97
C SER A 2 2.88 -7.74 11.51
N PHE A 3 3.05 -7.10 10.36
CA PHE A 3 1.98 -6.43 9.62
C PHE A 3 1.17 -7.49 8.88
N SER A 4 -0.15 -7.53 9.05
CA SER A 4 -1.05 -8.36 8.23
C SER A 4 -2.13 -7.47 7.64
N VAL A 5 -2.07 -7.22 6.34
CA VAL A 5 -3.26 -6.77 5.62
C VAL A 5 -4.00 -8.03 5.22
N GLU A 6 -5.09 -8.32 5.91
CA GLU A 6 -5.95 -9.43 5.56
C GLU A 6 -7.09 -8.93 4.68
N VAL A 7 -7.15 -9.47 3.47
CA VAL A 7 -8.31 -9.33 2.60
C VAL A 7 -9.31 -10.40 3.05
N PHE A 8 -10.31 -10.02 3.84
CA PHE A 8 -11.36 -10.93 4.27
C PHE A 8 -12.64 -10.61 3.50
N HIS A 9 -13.18 -11.58 2.75
CA HIS A 9 -14.45 -11.44 2.00
C HIS A 9 -14.53 -10.19 1.11
N ASN A 10 -13.55 -9.94 0.25
CA ASN A 10 -13.50 -8.76 -0.63
C ASN A 10 -13.50 -7.40 0.11
N ARG A 11 -13.20 -7.37 1.41
CA ARG A 11 -12.97 -6.15 2.18
C ARG A 11 -11.50 -6.07 2.55
N ILE A 12 -10.87 -4.94 2.26
CA ILE A 12 -9.54 -4.63 2.82
C ILE A 12 -9.76 -4.30 4.29
N ILE A 13 -9.44 -5.24 5.17
CA ILE A 13 -9.44 -4.97 6.61
C ILE A 13 -8.00 -4.59 6.97
N PHE A 14 -7.80 -3.32 7.33
CA PHE A 14 -6.55 -2.86 7.92
C PHE A 14 -6.47 -3.35 9.37
N LEU A 15 -6.22 -4.65 9.57
CA LEU A 15 -5.94 -5.18 10.90
C LEU A 15 -4.50 -4.79 11.28
N GLY A 16 -4.39 -3.80 12.18
CA GLY A 16 -3.14 -3.44 12.81
C GLY A 16 -2.22 -2.55 11.97
N ILE A 17 -2.60 -1.28 11.82
CA ILE A 17 -1.58 -0.25 11.59
C ILE A 17 -0.96 0.04 12.96
N ASN A 18 0.23 -0.50 13.24
CA ASN A 18 0.94 -0.14 14.48
C ASN A 18 1.23 1.37 14.45
N ALA A 19 0.46 2.12 15.25
CA ALA A 19 0.56 3.56 15.31
C ALA A 19 1.67 4.07 16.23
N ASN A 20 2.47 3.17 16.79
CA ASN A 20 3.64 3.51 17.61
C ASN A 20 4.94 3.62 16.78
N ALA A 21 4.85 3.81 15.45
CA ALA A 21 6.05 4.07 14.64
C ALA A 21 6.61 5.47 14.98
N PRO A 22 7.89 5.60 15.37
CA PRO A 22 8.45 6.84 15.91
C PRO A 22 8.42 8.02 14.92
N HIS A 23 8.23 9.20 15.50
CA HIS A 23 7.84 10.50 14.94
C HIS A 23 9.00 11.26 14.25
N SER A 24 9.74 10.64 13.34
CA SER A 24 10.71 11.39 12.52
C SER A 24 10.94 10.73 11.16
N ASP A 25 10.18 11.20 10.16
CA ASP A 25 10.50 11.28 8.72
C ASP A 25 11.02 10.06 7.93
N MET A 26 11.21 8.87 8.53
CA MET A 26 11.87 7.74 7.86
C MET A 26 11.06 6.46 7.73
N GLN A 27 9.73 6.53 7.86
CA GLN A 27 8.84 5.43 7.47
C GLN A 27 7.61 5.97 6.72
N LYS A 28 7.82 6.47 5.50
CA LYS A 28 6.78 6.26 4.48
C LYS A 28 6.53 4.77 4.48
N MET A 29 5.30 4.36 4.81
CA MET A 29 4.94 2.95 5.00
C MET A 29 5.59 2.11 3.90
N LEU A 30 6.55 1.24 4.25
CA LEU A 30 7.46 0.58 3.29
C LEU A 30 6.72 -0.43 2.41
N LEU A 31 5.43 -0.61 2.65
CA LEU A 31 4.57 -1.58 2.00
C LEU A 31 3.58 -0.88 1.07
N VAL A 32 3.22 -1.60 0.02
CA VAL A 32 2.15 -1.30 -0.92
C VAL A 32 1.06 -2.34 -0.69
N VAL A 33 -0.19 -1.89 -0.53
CA VAL A 33 -1.35 -2.77 -0.54
C VAL A 33 -1.62 -3.16 -1.99
N CYS A 34 -1.52 -4.46 -2.30
CA CYS A 34 -1.67 -5.00 -3.65
C CYS A 34 -2.82 -6.02 -3.71
N PRO A 35 -4.05 -5.57 -3.99
CA PRO A 35 -5.21 -6.46 -4.07
C PRO A 35 -5.05 -7.56 -5.12
N LEU A 36 -4.36 -7.28 -6.24
CA LEU A 36 -4.05 -8.28 -7.28
C LEU A 36 -3.35 -9.52 -6.71
N LEU A 37 -2.44 -9.31 -5.75
CA LEU A 37 -1.65 -10.39 -5.15
C LEU A 37 -2.30 -10.98 -3.88
N GLY A 38 -3.37 -10.35 -3.38
CA GLY A 38 -4.00 -10.71 -2.11
C GLY A 38 -3.16 -10.42 -0.86
N HIS A 39 -2.00 -9.77 -0.99
CA HIS A 39 -1.10 -9.44 0.13
C HIS A 39 -0.32 -8.14 -0.12
N THR A 40 0.38 -7.64 0.90
CA THR A 40 1.24 -6.45 0.76
C THR A 40 2.63 -6.78 0.27
N VAL A 41 3.19 -5.90 -0.57
CA VAL A 41 4.57 -6.01 -1.08
C VAL A 41 5.42 -4.82 -0.66
N ARG A 42 6.75 -4.98 -0.65
CA ARG A 42 7.66 -3.86 -0.33
C ARG A 42 7.73 -2.88 -1.48
N LYS A 43 7.81 -1.59 -1.18
CA LYS A 43 8.01 -0.51 -2.16
C LYS A 43 9.26 -0.70 -3.02
N THR A 44 10.32 -1.25 -2.44
CA THR A 44 11.59 -1.53 -3.13
C THR A 44 11.44 -2.50 -4.31
N VAL A 45 10.38 -3.33 -4.33
CA VAL A 45 10.09 -4.22 -5.45
C VAL A 45 9.74 -3.44 -6.73
N PHE A 46 9.24 -2.21 -6.60
CA PHE A 46 8.94 -1.33 -7.73
C PHE A 46 10.14 -0.49 -8.19
N GLU A 47 11.29 -0.56 -7.53
CA GLU A 47 12.54 0.09 -7.95
C GLU A 47 13.20 -0.67 -9.12
N ASN A 48 13.04 -1.99 -9.16
CA ASN A 48 13.55 -2.84 -10.22
C ASN A 48 12.44 -3.72 -10.79
N THR A 49 12.07 -3.45 -12.05
CA THR A 49 11.00 -4.17 -12.75
C THR A 49 11.26 -5.67 -12.89
N SER A 50 12.52 -6.10 -12.83
CA SER A 50 12.92 -7.52 -12.87
C SER A 50 12.56 -8.28 -11.59
N CYS A 51 12.31 -7.55 -10.49
CA CYS A 51 11.91 -8.12 -9.20
C CYS A 51 10.39 -8.19 -9.04
N LEU A 52 9.62 -7.67 -10.01
CA LEU A 52 8.17 -7.70 -9.94
C LEU A 52 7.65 -9.14 -10.09
N PRO A 53 6.60 -9.50 -9.35
CA PRO A 53 6.02 -10.83 -9.43
C PRO A 53 5.36 -11.07 -10.80
N PRO A 54 5.30 -12.33 -11.28
CA PRO A 54 4.83 -12.67 -12.62
C PRO A 54 3.38 -12.26 -12.88
N GLU A 55 2.55 -12.14 -11.85
CA GLU A 55 1.17 -11.64 -11.92
C GLU A 55 1.11 -10.20 -12.44
N MET A 56 2.18 -9.41 -12.26
CA MET A 56 2.30 -8.04 -12.76
C MET A 56 2.85 -7.95 -14.20
N LYS A 57 2.86 -9.06 -14.96
CA LYS A 57 3.38 -9.06 -16.34
C LYS A 57 2.74 -8.00 -17.24
N SER A 58 1.45 -7.73 -17.07
CA SER A 58 0.76 -6.68 -17.84
C SER A 58 1.33 -5.29 -17.57
N TYR A 59 1.72 -5.01 -16.33
CA TYR A 59 2.43 -3.79 -15.94
C TYR A 59 3.82 -3.73 -16.57
N VAL A 60 4.60 -4.80 -16.44
CA VAL A 60 5.96 -4.87 -17.04
C VAL A 60 5.92 -4.63 -18.55
N ASN A 61 4.94 -5.22 -19.24
CA ASN A 61 4.75 -5.00 -20.67
C ASN A 61 4.41 -3.54 -21.00
N LYS A 62 3.54 -2.88 -20.21
CA LYS A 62 3.23 -1.44 -20.35
C LYS A 62 4.49 -0.58 -20.17
N LEU A 63 5.39 -0.95 -19.25
CA LEU A 63 6.64 -0.21 -19.02
C LEU A 63 7.62 -0.28 -20.20
N GLN A 64 7.49 -1.29 -21.06
CA GLN A 64 8.30 -1.44 -22.27
C GLN A 64 7.68 -0.72 -23.49
N SER A 65 6.51 -0.12 -23.33
CA SER A 65 5.84 0.64 -24.40
C SER A 65 6.43 2.05 -24.57
N GLY A 66 6.03 2.76 -25.63
CA GLY A 66 6.55 4.10 -25.95
C GLY A 66 6.14 5.21 -24.98
N ASP A 67 5.13 4.98 -24.12
CA ASP A 67 4.66 5.92 -23.10
C ASP A 67 4.41 5.20 -21.77
N PRO A 68 5.46 4.88 -21.00
CA PRO A 68 5.35 4.07 -19.81
C PRO A 68 4.83 4.87 -18.61
N GLU A 69 3.66 4.50 -18.08
CA GLU A 69 3.16 5.04 -16.82
C GLU A 69 3.72 4.27 -15.61
N LEU A 70 4.50 4.95 -14.78
CA LEU A 70 5.12 4.37 -13.58
C LEU A 70 4.19 4.40 -12.35
N PHE A 71 4.18 3.30 -11.60
CA PHE A 71 3.52 3.26 -10.31
C PHE A 71 4.21 4.19 -9.31
N ARG A 72 3.46 5.15 -8.75
CA ARG A 72 4.00 6.17 -7.83
C ARG A 72 4.19 5.60 -6.40
N TYR A 73 5.16 4.70 -6.22
CA TYR A 73 5.45 4.03 -4.94
C TYR A 73 6.09 4.94 -3.88
N THR A 74 6.59 6.12 -4.26
CA THR A 74 7.28 7.05 -3.34
C THR A 74 6.32 7.90 -2.48
N SER A 75 5.01 7.77 -2.66
CA SER A 75 3.99 8.46 -1.85
C SER A 75 3.99 7.96 -0.40
N SER A 76 3.41 8.73 0.52
CA SER A 76 3.40 8.40 1.95
C SER A 76 2.58 7.14 2.27
N PHE A 77 1.61 6.80 1.41
CA PHE A 77 0.80 5.60 1.47
C PHE A 77 0.51 5.13 0.04
N CYS A 78 0.45 3.80 -0.17
CA CYS A 78 0.31 3.20 -1.49
C CYS A 78 -0.73 2.09 -1.46
N VAL A 79 -1.78 2.26 -2.26
CA VAL A 79 -2.75 1.22 -2.58
C VAL A 79 -2.77 1.09 -4.09
N GLN A 80 -2.36 -0.07 -4.59
CA GLN A 80 -2.37 -0.36 -6.02
C GLN A 80 -3.79 -0.66 -6.48
N ASP A 81 -4.18 -0.10 -7.62
CA ASP A 81 -5.41 -0.50 -8.30
C ASP A 81 -5.24 -1.93 -8.88
N PRO A 82 -6.19 -2.87 -8.67
CA PRO A 82 -6.06 -4.24 -9.16
C PRO A 82 -6.17 -4.40 -10.68
N PHE A 83 -6.73 -3.42 -11.40
CA PHE A 83 -6.91 -3.46 -12.85
C PHE A 83 -5.88 -2.59 -13.57
N ASP A 84 -5.62 -1.38 -13.05
CA ASP A 84 -4.59 -0.49 -13.57
C ASP A 84 -3.37 -0.44 -12.65
N LEU A 85 -2.44 -1.37 -12.86
CA LEU A 85 -1.30 -1.59 -11.97
C LEU A 85 -0.30 -0.43 -11.86
N SER A 86 -0.35 0.52 -12.81
CA SER A 86 0.39 1.79 -12.76
C SER A 86 -0.26 2.81 -11.82
N HIS A 87 -1.53 2.61 -11.46
CA HIS A 87 -2.32 3.53 -10.68
C HIS A 87 -2.19 3.28 -9.17
N ASN A 88 -1.72 4.32 -8.46
CA ASN A 88 -1.76 4.36 -7.01
C ASN A 88 -2.97 5.18 -6.56
N LEU A 89 -3.97 4.52 -5.99
CA LEU A 89 -5.24 5.12 -5.54
C LEU A 89 -5.03 6.18 -4.45
N SER A 90 -3.95 6.07 -3.68
CA SER A 90 -3.59 7.02 -2.63
C SER A 90 -2.45 7.97 -3.01
N LYS A 91 -2.17 8.15 -4.31
CA LYS A 91 -1.06 9.02 -4.79
C LYS A 91 -1.15 10.47 -4.32
N ALA A 92 -2.34 10.97 -4.05
CA ALA A 92 -2.58 12.34 -3.58
C ALA A 92 -2.55 12.47 -2.05
N TRP A 93 -2.37 11.37 -1.31
CA TRP A 93 -2.40 11.42 0.15
C TRP A 93 -1.08 11.99 0.69
N THR A 94 -1.20 13.08 1.44
CA THR A 94 -0.07 13.67 2.17
C THR A 94 0.24 12.88 3.42
N SER A 95 1.44 13.07 3.97
CA SER A 95 1.82 12.45 5.25
C SER A 95 0.84 12.83 6.38
N ALA A 96 0.31 14.07 6.39
CA ALA A 96 -0.69 14.50 7.36
C ALA A 96 -1.99 13.70 7.24
N THR A 97 -2.51 13.50 6.02
CA THR A 97 -3.69 12.67 5.77
C THR A 97 -3.48 11.23 6.21
N VAL A 98 -2.31 10.65 5.91
CA VAL A 98 -1.95 9.29 6.34
C VAL A 98 -1.91 9.20 7.86
N ASN A 99 -1.33 10.16 8.55
CA ASN A 99 -1.28 10.16 10.02
C ASN A 99 -2.67 10.26 10.64
N LYS A 100 -3.55 11.09 10.08
CA LYS A 100 -4.95 11.17 10.52
C LYS A 100 -5.70 9.86 10.28
N PHE A 101 -5.51 9.24 9.11
CA PHE A 101 -6.08 7.94 8.80
C PHE A 101 -5.64 6.86 9.81
N LYS A 102 -4.35 6.79 10.11
CA LYS A 102 -3.80 5.88 11.15
C LYS A 102 -4.45 6.11 12.51
N ALA A 103 -4.56 7.36 12.95
CA ALA A 103 -5.18 7.70 14.22
C ALA A 103 -6.64 7.23 14.29
N LEU A 104 -7.41 7.44 13.22
CA LEU A 104 -8.80 6.97 13.12
C LEU A 104 -8.89 5.44 13.16
N CYS A 105 -8.03 4.72 12.44
CA CYS A 105 -8.00 3.26 12.49
C CYS A 105 -7.74 2.72 13.91
N ASN A 106 -6.83 3.33 14.67
CA ASN A 106 -6.58 2.88 16.06
C ASN A 106 -7.79 3.10 16.96
N LEU A 107 -8.43 4.26 16.83
CA LEU A 107 -9.65 4.57 17.60
C LEU A 107 -10.75 3.57 17.25
N SER A 108 -10.89 3.20 15.97
CA SER A 108 -11.83 2.15 15.55
C SER A 108 -11.51 0.80 16.17
N VAL A 109 -10.24 0.37 16.19
CA VAL A 109 -9.84 -0.89 16.85
C VAL A 109 -10.17 -0.85 18.33
N GLN A 110 -9.77 0.20 19.05
CA GLN A 110 -10.07 0.37 20.46
C GLN A 110 -11.58 0.32 20.75
N HIS A 111 -12.39 0.94 19.89
CA HIS A 111 -13.83 0.94 20.07
C HIS A 111 -14.46 -0.44 19.77
N LEU A 112 -13.98 -1.13 18.74
CA LEU A 112 -14.46 -2.47 18.40
C LEU A 112 -14.04 -3.52 19.42
N ASP A 113 -12.86 -3.39 20.05
CA ASP A 113 -12.38 -4.29 21.11
C ASP A 113 -13.17 -4.12 22.42
N THR A 114 -13.88 -2.99 22.59
CA THR A 114 -14.72 -2.73 23.77
C THR A 114 -16.17 -3.22 23.63
N LEU A 115 -16.54 -3.77 22.45
CA LEU A 115 -17.85 -4.36 22.17
C LEU A 115 -17.84 -5.87 22.44
#